data_AF-A0AAU5LDF4-F1
#
_entry.id   AF-A0AAU5LDF4-F1
#
_cell.length_a   1.000
_cell.length_b   1.000
_cell.length_c   1.000
_cell.angle_alpha   90.00
_cell.angle_beta   90.00
_cell.angle_gamma   90.00
#
_symmetry.space_group_name_H-M   'P 1'
#
loop_
_entity.id
_entity.type
_entity.pdbx_description
1 polymer ?
#
loop_
_entity_poly.entity_id
_entity_poly.type
_entity_poly.pdbx_seq_one_letter_code
_entity_poly.pdbx_strand_id
1 'polypeptide(L)'
;MNNHRPTHLGRVFSVATGLLPFTLLTLLVFLEWPPLRRWDLSIAAWAYDLGIAHPSWVDYWQVLGAIVLPWTSRAVVIIVAAYLWRHRARALTIWLLISVGAELGLVQAVKHIFGRERPVPHLVEIDSLSYVSGHAAAAFVMAGALGVVLPSVRGWRRRFRLLVLLPAVAVVLLASADRILLNVHYLSDVLGGWALGLAILTTTSVAFGLRPRPRRRRRKVTDEESTEDAPRAAVIVNPIKVGDRLAFQRLVRKALEVRGFADPVWLETTEDDAGHAMAKRAVEEEVDLVLVAGGDGTVRVVCAYMGRTGIPVGVIPAGTGNLLARNLGIPLDLDEALEAVLDGRDRRIDLVEVFGDGLDTTRFAVMAGLGLDAAIISDAPPQLKKQLGWTAYLVSAAKNINHPSVRVRITLDDRPPIERRVRTVVVGNVGMLQANIPLLPDARPDDGLIDVVLIAPRRVTQWPRLILRVVARQKKSDLYLERFTAEHVEIVAAVDVQRQLDGDGIGPGRNITAQVEPGVLIVRVPK
;
A
#
# COMPACT_ATOMS: atom_id res chain seq x y z
N MET A 1 13.14 -1.96 3.08
CA MET A 1 13.54 -2.32 4.46
C MET A 1 14.78 -1.49 4.79
N ASN A 2 14.62 -0.34 5.44
CA ASN A 2 15.78 0.49 5.80
C ASN A 2 16.48 -0.08 7.02
N ASN A 3 17.76 -0.41 6.84
CA ASN A 3 18.69 -0.94 7.82
C ASN A 3 19.07 0.12 8.87
N HIS A 4 18.21 0.41 9.83
CA HIS A 4 18.68 0.93 11.12
C HIS A 4 18.64 -0.22 12.12
N ARG A 5 19.81 -0.79 12.41
CA ARG A 5 19.96 -1.80 13.46
C ARG A 5 19.45 -1.17 14.77
N PRO A 6 18.52 -1.82 15.48
CA PRO A 6 17.97 -1.27 16.72
C PRO A 6 19.10 -1.02 17.73
N THR A 7 18.97 0.08 18.48
CA THR A 7 19.82 0.32 19.65
C THR A 7 19.72 -0.89 20.57
N HIS A 8 20.83 -1.25 21.22
CA HIS A 8 20.88 -2.41 22.10
C HIS A 8 19.76 -2.36 23.16
N LEU A 9 19.51 -1.16 23.71
CA LEU A 9 18.41 -0.89 24.65
C LEU A 9 17.01 -1.25 24.12
N GLY A 10 16.70 -0.93 22.86
CA GLY A 10 15.38 -1.19 22.30
C GLY A 10 15.07 -2.68 22.17
N ARG A 11 16.09 -3.50 21.84
CA ARG A 11 15.97 -4.95 21.78
C ARG A 11 15.76 -5.55 23.16
N VAL A 12 16.56 -5.11 24.13
CA VAL A 12 16.46 -5.55 25.53
C VAL A 12 15.08 -5.20 26.08
N PHE A 13 14.57 -3.99 25.83
CA PHE A 13 13.26 -3.58 26.31
C PHE A 13 12.12 -4.41 25.70
N SER A 14 12.12 -4.65 24.38
CA SER A 14 11.08 -5.47 23.74
C SER A 14 11.08 -6.93 24.24
N VAL A 15 12.26 -7.52 24.44
CA VAL A 15 12.37 -8.86 25.02
C VAL A 15 11.91 -8.86 26.48
N ALA A 16 12.29 -7.85 27.26
CA ALA A 16 11.86 -7.70 28.65
C ALA A 16 10.34 -7.54 28.77
N THR A 17 9.68 -6.79 27.88
CA THR A 17 8.21 -6.64 27.89
C THR A 17 7.46 -7.95 27.66
N GLY A 18 8.08 -8.92 26.98
CA GLY A 18 7.51 -10.25 26.80
C GLY A 18 7.83 -11.21 27.94
N LEU A 19 9.10 -11.29 28.34
CA LEU A 19 9.56 -12.25 29.34
C LEU A 19 9.12 -11.89 30.77
N LEU A 20 9.13 -10.61 31.14
CA LEU A 20 8.88 -10.19 32.52
C LEU A 20 7.47 -10.56 33.02
N PRO A 21 6.37 -10.35 32.26
CA PRO A 21 5.05 -10.81 32.69
C PRO A 21 4.98 -12.32 32.89
N PHE A 22 5.61 -13.10 32.01
CA PHE A 22 5.62 -14.55 32.12
C PHE A 22 6.41 -15.03 33.34
N THR A 23 7.62 -14.50 33.54
CA THR A 23 8.46 -14.83 34.70
C THR A 23 7.77 -14.44 36.01
N LEU A 24 7.23 -13.23 36.10
CA LEU A 24 6.53 -12.77 37.31
C LEU A 24 5.32 -13.64 37.62
N LEU A 25 4.47 -13.91 36.62
CA LEU A 25 3.28 -14.73 36.83
C LEU A 25 3.64 -16.17 37.21
N THR A 26 4.66 -16.75 36.58
CA THR A 26 5.18 -18.07 36.94
C THR A 26 5.64 -18.09 38.40
N LEU A 27 6.42 -17.09 38.83
CA LEU A 27 6.85 -16.98 40.22
C LEU A 27 5.66 -16.85 41.17
N LEU A 28 4.66 -16.02 40.86
CA LEU A 28 3.48 -15.85 41.71
C LEU A 28 2.66 -17.14 41.83
N VAL A 29 2.59 -17.96 40.78
CA VAL A 29 1.92 -19.26 40.79
C VAL A 29 2.65 -20.26 41.69
N PHE A 30 3.96 -20.44 41.50
CA PHE A 30 4.74 -21.47 42.20
C PHE A 30 5.24 -21.06 43.58
N LEU A 31 5.24 -19.77 43.90
CA LEU A 31 5.39 -19.27 45.27
C LEU A 31 4.05 -19.20 46.02
N GLU A 32 2.96 -19.68 45.41
CA GLU A 32 1.62 -19.71 45.98
C GLU A 32 1.15 -18.36 46.54
N TRP A 33 1.36 -17.28 45.79
CA TRP A 33 1.02 -15.94 46.28
C TRP A 33 -0.48 -15.86 46.64
N PRO A 34 -0.84 -15.58 47.91
CA PRO A 34 -2.21 -15.80 48.40
C PRO A 34 -3.33 -15.08 47.64
N PRO A 35 -3.15 -13.85 47.13
CA PRO A 35 -4.15 -13.20 46.28
C PRO A 35 -4.45 -13.98 44.99
N LEU A 36 -3.41 -14.40 44.26
CA LEU A 36 -3.57 -15.13 43.01
C LEU A 36 -4.15 -16.53 43.24
N ARG A 37 -3.66 -17.23 44.27
CA ARG A 37 -4.19 -18.55 44.65
C ARG A 37 -5.67 -18.50 45.04
N ARG A 38 -6.08 -17.47 45.78
CA ARG A 38 -7.50 -17.26 46.13
C ARG A 38 -8.37 -17.07 44.89
N TRP A 39 -7.91 -16.28 43.91
CA TRP A 39 -8.61 -16.05 42.65
C TRP A 39 -8.75 -17.34 41.84
N ASP A 40 -7.65 -18.08 41.69
CA ASP A 40 -7.64 -19.37 40.99
C ASP A 40 -8.67 -20.33 41.57
N LEU A 41 -8.67 -20.51 42.90
CA LEU A 41 -9.60 -21.40 43.59
C LEU A 41 -11.04 -20.91 43.53
N SER A 42 -11.29 -19.61 43.73
CA SER A 42 -12.66 -19.06 43.70
C SER A 42 -13.28 -19.16 42.32
N ILE A 43 -12.50 -18.93 41.26
CA ILE A 43 -12.98 -18.99 39.87
C ILE A 43 -13.19 -20.45 39.46
N ALA A 44 -12.28 -21.35 39.83
CA ALA A 44 -12.42 -22.78 39.56
C ALA A 44 -13.67 -23.37 40.25
N ALA A 45 -13.89 -23.04 41.53
CA ALA A 45 -15.09 -23.47 42.25
C ALA A 45 -16.37 -22.93 41.60
N TRP A 46 -16.41 -21.63 41.28
CA TRP A 46 -17.54 -21.02 40.59
C TRP A 46 -17.83 -21.68 39.22
N ALA A 47 -16.79 -21.94 38.43
CA ALA A 47 -16.94 -22.59 37.12
C ALA A 47 -17.45 -24.03 37.24
N TYR A 48 -16.99 -24.76 38.26
CA TYR A 48 -17.49 -26.11 38.56
C TYR A 48 -18.97 -26.09 38.93
N ASP A 49 -19.35 -25.24 39.89
CA ASP A 49 -20.74 -25.11 40.37
C ASP A 49 -21.69 -24.73 39.23
N LEU A 50 -21.24 -23.84 38.34
CA LEU A 50 -21.99 -23.45 37.14
C LEU A 50 -22.15 -24.63 36.17
N GLY A 51 -21.08 -25.41 35.97
CA GLY A 51 -21.09 -26.55 35.06
C GLY A 51 -21.99 -27.70 35.52
N ILE A 52 -22.02 -28.00 36.82
CA ILE A 52 -22.91 -29.04 37.37
C ILE A 52 -24.37 -28.58 37.40
N ALA A 53 -24.64 -27.28 37.55
CA ALA A 53 -25.99 -26.73 37.58
C ALA A 53 -26.69 -26.76 36.21
N HIS A 54 -25.95 -26.92 35.12
CA HIS A 54 -26.44 -26.81 33.76
C HIS A 54 -26.07 -28.05 32.93
N PRO A 55 -27.01 -28.99 32.70
CA PRO A 55 -26.73 -30.28 32.04
C PRO A 55 -26.08 -30.17 30.65
N SER A 56 -26.39 -29.11 29.90
CA SER A 56 -25.83 -28.86 28.56
C SER A 56 -24.56 -28.01 28.55
N TRP A 57 -24.05 -27.60 29.72
CA TRP A 57 -22.91 -26.68 29.82
C TRP A 57 -21.62 -27.30 29.29
N VAL A 58 -21.33 -28.53 29.71
CA VAL A 58 -20.13 -29.26 29.31
C VAL A 58 -20.18 -29.52 27.80
N ASP A 59 -21.31 -29.99 27.28
CA ASP A 59 -21.49 -30.24 25.84
C ASP A 59 -21.32 -28.96 25.01
N TYR A 60 -21.92 -27.85 25.45
CA TYR A 60 -21.82 -26.55 24.77
C TYR A 60 -20.36 -26.10 24.64
N TRP A 61 -19.62 -26.11 25.76
CA TRP A 61 -18.23 -25.70 25.77
C TRP A 61 -17.32 -26.69 25.04
N GLN A 62 -17.59 -28.00 25.08
CA GLN A 62 -16.84 -28.97 24.28
C GLN A 62 -17.03 -28.75 22.77
N VAL A 63 -18.26 -28.48 22.30
CA VAL A 63 -18.54 -28.19 20.88
C VAL A 63 -17.91 -26.87 20.47
N LEU A 64 -18.06 -25.81 21.28
CA LEU A 64 -17.46 -24.51 21.00
C LEU A 64 -15.93 -24.59 21.01
N GLY A 65 -15.37 -25.26 22.02
CA GLY A 65 -13.96 -25.59 22.14
C GLY A 65 -13.47 -26.32 20.90
N ALA A 66 -14.21 -27.31 20.39
CA ALA A 66 -13.89 -28.04 19.16
C ALA A 66 -13.73 -27.14 17.92
N ILE A 67 -14.55 -26.10 17.80
CA ILE A 67 -14.47 -25.13 16.70
C ILE A 67 -13.28 -24.18 16.90
N VAL A 68 -13.01 -23.80 18.14
CA VAL A 68 -11.95 -22.85 18.53
C VAL A 68 -10.59 -23.56 18.77
N LEU A 69 -10.51 -24.88 18.54
CA LEU A 69 -9.36 -25.75 18.81
C LEU A 69 -8.03 -25.26 18.21
N PRO A 70 -6.89 -25.74 18.75
CA PRO A 70 -5.55 -25.50 18.19
C PRO A 70 -5.44 -25.89 16.70
N TRP A 71 -6.24 -26.84 16.21
CA TRP A 71 -6.22 -27.23 14.81
C TRP A 71 -6.76 -26.14 13.86
N THR A 72 -7.80 -25.42 14.26
CA THR A 72 -8.34 -24.32 13.43
C THR A 72 -7.40 -23.13 13.40
N SER A 73 -6.81 -22.78 14.55
CA SER A 73 -5.76 -21.76 14.60
C SER A 73 -4.54 -22.12 13.76
N ARG A 74 -4.09 -23.39 13.79
CA ARG A 74 -3.00 -23.88 12.94
C ARG A 74 -3.35 -23.84 11.44
N ALA A 75 -4.57 -24.22 11.07
CA ALA A 75 -5.02 -24.12 9.68
C ALA A 75 -4.97 -22.66 9.17
N VAL A 76 -5.42 -21.70 9.98
CA VAL A 76 -5.32 -20.27 9.66
C VAL A 76 -3.86 -19.84 9.47
N VAL A 77 -2.96 -20.24 10.37
CA VAL A 77 -1.52 -19.95 10.25
C VAL A 77 -0.95 -20.53 8.95
N ILE A 78 -1.29 -21.78 8.60
CA ILE A 78 -0.81 -22.43 7.37
C ILE A 78 -1.30 -21.67 6.13
N ILE A 79 -2.58 -21.28 6.10
CA ILE A 79 -3.16 -20.49 5.00
C ILE A 79 -2.41 -19.15 4.86
N VAL A 80 -2.17 -18.46 5.98
CA VAL A 80 -1.45 -17.18 6.00
C VAL A 80 0.01 -17.37 5.58
N ALA A 81 0.68 -18.43 6.06
CA ALA A 81 2.06 -18.75 5.68
C ALA A 81 2.19 -19.01 4.17
N ALA A 82 1.26 -19.78 3.59
CA ALA A 82 1.19 -20.07 2.16
C ALA A 82 0.93 -18.80 1.34
N TYR A 83 0.03 -17.94 1.81
CA TYR A 83 -0.21 -16.63 1.22
C TYR A 83 1.06 -15.77 1.21
N LEU A 84 1.71 -15.61 2.37
CA LEU A 84 2.95 -14.83 2.49
C LEU A 84 4.07 -15.38 1.60
N TRP A 85 4.18 -16.70 1.51
CA TRP A 85 5.16 -17.37 0.65
C TRP A 85 4.93 -17.04 -0.82
N ARG A 86 3.68 -17.15 -1.29
CA ARG A 86 3.29 -16.83 -2.67
C ARG A 86 3.56 -15.36 -3.03
N HIS A 87 3.45 -14.46 -2.06
CA HIS A 87 3.73 -13.03 -2.21
C HIS A 87 5.19 -12.64 -1.92
N ARG A 88 6.12 -13.60 -1.91
CA ARG A 88 7.57 -13.41 -1.72
C ARG A 88 7.95 -12.80 -0.37
N ALA A 89 7.08 -12.85 0.64
CA ALA A 89 7.35 -12.38 2.00
C ALA A 89 8.04 -13.46 2.86
N ARG A 90 9.14 -14.03 2.36
CA ARG A 90 9.79 -15.23 2.93
C ARG A 90 10.20 -15.08 4.39
N ALA A 91 10.75 -13.93 4.78
CA ALA A 91 11.18 -13.67 6.15
C ALA A 91 10.01 -13.69 7.15
N LEU A 92 8.86 -13.13 6.76
CA LEU A 92 7.64 -13.16 7.58
C LEU A 92 7.05 -14.56 7.67
N THR A 93 7.08 -15.34 6.58
CA THR A 93 6.67 -16.74 6.61
C THR A 93 7.52 -17.56 7.58
N ILE A 94 8.85 -17.43 7.51
CA ILE A 94 9.77 -18.17 8.39
C ILE A 94 9.57 -17.75 9.85
N TRP A 95 9.45 -16.45 10.12
CA TRP A 95 9.16 -15.94 11.46
C TRP A 95 7.85 -16.49 12.04
N LEU A 96 6.78 -16.54 11.24
CA LEU A 96 5.48 -17.05 11.65
C LEU A 96 5.58 -18.53 12.05
N LEU A 97 6.24 -19.34 11.21
CA LEU A 97 6.44 -20.77 11.46
C LEU A 97 7.31 -21.03 12.69
N ILE A 98 8.38 -20.25 12.89
CA ILE A 98 9.24 -20.36 14.07
C ILE A 98 8.48 -19.96 15.34
N SER A 99 7.65 -18.91 15.29
CA SER A 99 6.88 -18.48 16.46
C SER A 99 5.87 -19.55 16.89
N VAL A 100 5.22 -20.20 15.94
CA VAL A 100 4.30 -21.32 16.22
C VAL A 100 5.05 -22.57 16.67
N GLY A 101 6.19 -22.90 16.05
CA GLY A 101 7.03 -24.02 16.51
C GLY A 101 7.57 -23.82 17.93
N ALA A 102 7.96 -22.59 18.27
CA ALA A 102 8.42 -22.23 19.60
C ALA A 102 7.30 -22.35 20.64
N GLU A 103 6.07 -21.96 20.31
CA GLU A 103 4.91 -22.15 21.18
C GLU A 103 4.69 -23.63 21.51
N LEU A 104 4.66 -24.50 20.48
CA LEU A 104 4.48 -25.94 20.68
C LEU A 104 5.56 -26.54 21.59
N GLY A 105 6.82 -26.19 21.37
CA GLY A 105 7.93 -26.71 22.17
C GLY A 105 7.94 -26.17 23.60
N LEU A 106 7.77 -24.86 23.77
CA LEU A 106 7.91 -24.20 25.07
C LEU A 106 6.73 -24.49 25.99
N VAL A 107 5.49 -24.60 25.48
CA VAL A 107 4.34 -25.02 26.30
C VAL A 107 4.60 -26.39 26.90
N GLN A 108 5.10 -27.33 26.10
CA GLN A 108 5.41 -28.68 26.59
C GLN A 108 6.57 -28.65 27.59
N ALA A 109 7.64 -27.89 27.33
CA ALA A 109 8.75 -27.74 28.26
C ALA A 109 8.29 -27.17 29.61
N VAL A 110 7.52 -26.07 29.61
CA VAL A 110 6.99 -25.43 30.82
C VAL A 110 6.13 -26.41 31.63
N LYS A 111 5.26 -27.17 30.96
CA LYS A 111 4.46 -28.20 31.63
C LYS A 111 5.32 -29.19 32.40
N HIS A 112 6.32 -29.78 31.74
CA HIS A 112 7.18 -30.79 32.37
C HIS A 112 8.09 -30.23 33.48
N ILE A 113 8.54 -28.97 33.33
CA ILE A 113 9.39 -28.32 34.33
C ILE A 113 8.62 -28.06 35.63
N PHE A 114 7.38 -27.59 35.51
CA PHE A 114 6.65 -27.05 36.64
C PHE A 114 5.60 -28.00 37.24
N GLY A 115 5.13 -29.00 36.49
CA GLY A 115 4.38 -30.11 37.07
C GLY A 115 3.03 -29.76 37.72
N ARG A 116 2.43 -28.59 37.42
CA ARG A 116 1.20 -28.16 38.10
C ARG A 116 0.01 -29.06 37.78
N GLU A 117 -0.66 -29.53 38.81
CA GLU A 117 -1.92 -30.30 38.71
C GLU A 117 -3.10 -29.43 38.27
N ARG A 118 -4.13 -30.07 37.72
CA ARG A 118 -5.37 -29.41 37.28
C ARG A 118 -6.31 -29.09 38.45
N PRO A 119 -7.30 -28.21 38.27
CA PRO A 119 -8.38 -28.04 39.24
C PRO A 119 -9.09 -29.36 39.56
N VAL A 120 -9.39 -29.57 40.84
CA VAL A 120 -10.20 -30.70 41.32
C VAL A 120 -11.37 -30.13 42.13
N PRO A 121 -12.62 -30.55 41.87
CA PRO A 121 -13.06 -31.51 40.84
C PRO A 121 -13.09 -30.90 39.41
N HIS A 122 -12.86 -31.69 38.37
CA HIS A 122 -12.92 -31.24 36.96
C HIS A 122 -14.18 -31.78 36.26
N LEU A 123 -14.68 -31.05 35.25
CA LEU A 123 -15.89 -31.45 34.49
C LEU A 123 -15.57 -32.37 33.30
N VAL A 124 -14.30 -32.46 32.89
CA VAL A 124 -13.83 -33.28 31.77
C VAL A 124 -12.47 -33.88 32.14
N GLU A 125 -12.30 -35.19 31.92
CA GLU A 125 -11.01 -35.87 32.14
C GLU A 125 -9.99 -35.44 31.09
N ILE A 126 -8.83 -34.95 31.54
CA ILE A 126 -7.71 -34.58 30.67
C ILE A 126 -6.38 -35.01 31.33
N ASP A 127 -5.76 -36.03 30.75
CA ASP A 127 -4.47 -36.59 31.20
C ASP A 127 -3.27 -35.73 30.76
N SER A 128 -3.18 -34.51 31.29
CA SER A 128 -1.98 -33.67 31.12
C SER A 128 -1.87 -32.58 32.17
N LEU A 129 -0.66 -32.05 32.35
CA LEU A 129 -0.34 -30.97 33.31
C LEU A 129 -1.05 -29.65 32.97
N SER A 130 -1.32 -28.84 33.99
CA SER A 130 -2.15 -27.64 33.87
C SER A 130 -1.39 -26.41 33.39
N TYR A 131 -0.20 -26.13 33.95
CA TYR A 131 0.53 -24.87 33.70
C TYR A 131 1.55 -25.00 32.56
N VAL A 132 1.54 -24.20 31.50
CA VAL A 132 0.51 -23.22 31.12
C VAL A 132 -0.56 -23.83 30.21
N SER A 133 -1.68 -23.14 30.04
CA SER A 133 -2.71 -23.56 29.08
C SER A 133 -2.21 -23.43 27.64
N GLY A 134 -2.00 -24.57 26.98
CA GLY A 134 -1.58 -24.61 25.57
C GLY A 134 -2.64 -24.08 24.59
N HIS A 135 -3.93 -24.24 24.91
CA HIS A 135 -5.01 -23.68 24.06
C HIS A 135 -4.98 -22.15 24.07
N ALA A 136 -4.83 -21.56 25.26
CA ALA A 136 -4.70 -20.11 25.42
C ALA A 136 -3.42 -19.58 24.76
N ALA A 137 -2.29 -20.29 24.91
CA ALA A 137 -1.02 -19.91 24.28
C ALA A 137 -1.11 -19.94 22.75
N ALA A 138 -1.61 -21.03 22.16
CA ALA A 138 -1.76 -21.16 20.70
C ALA A 138 -2.69 -20.09 20.11
N ALA A 139 -3.85 -19.83 20.73
CA ALA A 139 -4.77 -18.80 20.28
C ALA A 139 -4.14 -17.40 20.36
N PHE A 140 -3.42 -17.11 21.45
CA PHE A 140 -2.74 -15.82 21.63
C PHE A 140 -1.61 -15.62 20.61
N VAL A 141 -0.77 -16.63 20.40
CA VAL A 141 0.31 -16.60 19.40
C VAL A 141 -0.24 -16.41 18.00
N MET A 142 -1.33 -17.10 17.63
CA MET A 142 -2.00 -16.89 16.35
C MET A 142 -2.49 -15.44 16.20
N ALA A 143 -3.30 -14.95 17.14
CA ALA A 143 -3.88 -13.61 17.05
C ALA A 143 -2.82 -12.51 17.04
N GLY A 144 -1.81 -12.64 17.91
CA GLY A 144 -0.67 -11.73 17.94
C GLY A 144 0.16 -11.79 16.67
N ALA A 145 0.37 -12.99 16.10
CA ALA A 145 1.09 -13.13 14.85
C ALA A 145 0.35 -12.51 13.65
N LEU A 146 -0.98 -12.68 13.59
CA LEU A 146 -1.82 -11.97 12.64
C LEU A 146 -1.70 -10.44 12.83
N GLY A 147 -1.66 -9.96 14.08
CA GLY A 147 -1.41 -8.56 14.41
C GLY A 147 -0.10 -8.00 13.87
N VAL A 148 0.95 -8.82 13.79
CA VAL A 148 2.26 -8.43 13.22
C VAL A 148 2.26 -8.54 11.68
N VAL A 149 1.63 -9.57 11.13
CA VAL A 149 1.62 -9.85 9.69
C VAL A 149 0.70 -8.92 8.93
N LEU A 150 -0.52 -8.68 9.41
CA LEU A 150 -1.57 -7.95 8.68
C LEU A 150 -1.16 -6.50 8.30
N PRO A 151 -0.48 -5.73 9.16
CA PRO A 151 0.04 -4.41 8.77
C PRO A 151 1.12 -4.46 7.69
N SER A 152 1.77 -5.61 7.50
CA SER A 152 2.84 -5.81 6.52
C SER A 152 2.31 -6.20 5.13
N VAL A 153 1.02 -6.53 5.01
CA VAL A 153 0.36 -6.85 3.73
C VAL A 153 -0.14 -5.55 3.06
N ARG A 154 0.51 -5.17 1.96
CA ARG A 154 0.15 -4.00 1.14
C ARG A 154 -1.23 -4.16 0.49
N GLY A 155 -2.04 -3.11 0.50
CA GLY A 155 -3.36 -3.06 -0.19
C GLY A 155 -4.58 -3.40 0.66
N TRP A 156 -4.41 -3.87 1.90
CA TRP A 156 -5.54 -4.12 2.81
C TRP A 156 -5.94 -2.85 3.55
N ARG A 157 -7.15 -2.34 3.27
CA ARG A 157 -7.75 -1.18 3.95
C ARG A 157 -7.87 -1.44 5.46
N ARG A 158 -7.77 -0.39 6.29
CA ARG A 158 -7.89 -0.48 7.77
C ARG A 158 -9.13 -1.26 8.25
N ARG A 159 -10.26 -1.09 7.56
CA ARG A 159 -11.52 -1.81 7.87
C ARG A 159 -11.38 -3.33 7.72
N PHE A 160 -10.67 -3.78 6.69
CA PHE A 160 -10.42 -5.21 6.48
C PHE A 160 -9.49 -5.79 7.54
N ARG A 161 -8.48 -5.02 7.98
CA ARG A 161 -7.60 -5.44 9.08
C ARG A 161 -8.39 -5.62 10.39
N LEU A 162 -9.34 -4.74 10.68
CA LEU A 162 -10.24 -4.88 11.84
C LEU A 162 -11.17 -6.10 11.71
N LEU A 163 -11.69 -6.37 10.50
CA LEU A 163 -12.51 -7.56 10.22
C LEU A 163 -11.79 -8.88 10.46
N VAL A 164 -10.46 -8.91 10.43
CA VAL A 164 -9.66 -10.12 10.74
C VAL A 164 -9.19 -10.13 12.19
N LEU A 165 -8.78 -8.98 12.74
CA LEU A 165 -8.25 -8.90 14.11
C LEU A 165 -9.35 -9.05 15.17
N LEU A 166 -10.55 -8.52 14.95
CA LEU A 166 -11.64 -8.65 15.93
C LEU A 166 -12.06 -10.11 16.14
N PRO A 167 -12.29 -10.92 15.09
CA PRO A 167 -12.52 -12.35 15.27
C PRO A 167 -11.33 -13.09 15.90
N ALA A 168 -10.09 -12.70 15.59
CA ALA A 168 -8.91 -13.33 16.20
C ALA A 168 -8.84 -13.07 17.71
N VAL A 169 -9.18 -11.86 18.16
CA VAL A 169 -9.30 -11.54 19.59
C VAL A 169 -10.45 -12.33 20.23
N ALA A 170 -11.60 -12.45 19.55
CA ALA A 170 -12.70 -13.26 20.03
C ALA A 170 -12.29 -14.73 20.21
N VAL A 171 -11.50 -15.30 19.28
CA VAL A 171 -10.94 -16.65 19.40
C VAL A 171 -10.06 -16.79 20.64
N VAL A 172 -9.21 -15.82 20.95
CA VAL A 172 -8.39 -15.84 22.19
C VAL A 172 -9.27 -15.90 23.43
N LEU A 173 -10.30 -15.06 23.48
CA LEU A 173 -11.21 -15.00 24.63
C LEU A 173 -12.03 -16.29 24.77
N LEU A 174 -12.56 -16.82 23.67
CA LEU A 174 -13.35 -18.05 23.66
C LEU A 174 -12.49 -19.27 24.03
N ALA A 175 -11.28 -19.40 23.46
CA ALA A 175 -10.34 -20.46 23.81
C ALA A 175 -9.93 -20.43 25.29
N SER A 176 -9.92 -19.23 25.89
CA SER A 176 -9.56 -19.02 27.28
C SER A 176 -10.73 -19.31 28.21
N ALA A 177 -11.93 -18.83 27.85
CA ALA A 177 -13.17 -19.07 28.59
C ALA A 177 -13.49 -20.56 28.66
N ASP A 178 -13.40 -21.26 27.53
CA ASP A 178 -13.62 -22.71 27.44
C ASP A 178 -12.76 -23.51 28.45
N ARG A 179 -11.49 -23.14 28.64
CA ARG A 179 -10.60 -23.83 29.58
C ARG A 179 -10.93 -23.59 31.05
N ILE A 180 -11.45 -22.41 31.37
CA ILE A 180 -11.86 -22.06 32.74
C ILE A 180 -13.24 -22.63 33.04
N LEU A 181 -14.18 -22.51 32.10
CA LEU A 181 -15.59 -22.88 32.29
C LEU A 181 -15.85 -24.38 32.21
N LEU A 182 -14.95 -25.16 31.60
CA LEU A 182 -14.90 -26.62 31.75
C LEU A 182 -14.15 -27.06 33.03
N ASN A 183 -13.69 -26.11 33.84
CA ASN A 183 -12.89 -26.32 35.04
C ASN A 183 -11.67 -27.23 34.84
N VAL A 184 -10.99 -27.08 33.70
CA VAL A 184 -9.81 -27.88 33.37
C VAL A 184 -8.50 -27.13 33.60
N HIS A 185 -8.55 -25.80 33.76
CA HIS A 185 -7.39 -24.95 34.04
C HIS A 185 -7.75 -23.82 35.01
N TYR A 186 -6.78 -23.42 35.82
CA TYR A 186 -6.89 -22.21 36.64
C TYR A 186 -6.79 -20.94 35.77
N LEU A 187 -7.30 -19.81 36.28
CA LEU A 187 -7.17 -18.51 35.60
C LEU A 187 -5.70 -18.18 35.31
N SER A 188 -4.81 -18.42 36.27
CA SER A 188 -3.39 -18.15 36.12
C SER A 188 -2.70 -19.06 35.09
N ASP A 189 -3.22 -20.27 34.80
CA ASP A 189 -2.69 -21.12 33.73
C ASP A 189 -2.98 -20.51 32.35
N VAL A 190 -4.15 -19.88 32.19
CA VAL A 190 -4.57 -19.18 30.98
C VAL A 190 -3.77 -17.89 30.79
N LEU A 191 -3.67 -17.07 31.84
CA LEU A 191 -2.84 -15.86 31.82
C LEU A 191 -1.36 -16.19 31.57
N GLY A 192 -0.88 -17.31 32.12
CA GLY A 192 0.45 -17.84 31.86
C GLY A 192 0.65 -18.19 30.38
N GLY A 193 -0.36 -18.80 29.75
CA GLY A 193 -0.35 -19.09 28.31
C GLY A 193 -0.25 -17.83 27.46
N TRP A 194 -1.01 -16.78 27.79
CA TRP A 194 -0.93 -15.48 27.10
C TRP A 194 0.43 -14.81 27.30
N ALA A 195 0.95 -14.82 28.53
CA ALA A 195 2.25 -14.24 28.84
C ALA A 195 3.39 -14.97 28.12
N LEU A 196 3.36 -16.30 28.06
CA LEU A 196 4.30 -17.11 27.27
C LEU A 196 4.19 -16.78 25.78
N GLY A 197 2.97 -16.67 25.25
CA GLY A 197 2.73 -16.28 23.86
C GLY A 197 3.29 -14.90 23.53
N LEU A 198 3.15 -13.93 24.43
CA LEU A 198 3.75 -12.60 24.30
C LEU A 198 5.28 -12.66 24.33
N ALA A 199 5.86 -13.45 25.24
CA ALA A 199 7.31 -13.67 25.32
C ALA A 199 7.87 -14.24 24.01
N ILE A 200 7.19 -15.24 23.44
CA ILE A 200 7.55 -15.84 22.15
C ILE A 200 7.50 -14.78 21.05
N LEU A 201 6.36 -14.11 20.87
CA LEU A 201 6.17 -13.17 19.78
C LEU A 201 7.14 -12.00 19.84
N THR A 202 7.41 -11.44 21.02
CA THR A 202 8.36 -10.33 21.18
C THR A 202 9.79 -10.80 20.91
N THR A 203 10.20 -11.95 21.44
CA THR A 203 11.55 -12.50 21.26
C THR A 203 11.81 -12.87 19.79
N THR A 204 10.89 -13.58 19.15
CA THR A 204 11.03 -13.95 17.74
C THR A 204 10.95 -12.73 16.83
N SER A 205 10.08 -11.75 17.12
CA SER A 205 10.02 -10.50 16.34
C SER A 205 11.32 -9.71 16.41
N VAL A 206 11.93 -9.60 17.60
CA VAL A 206 13.22 -8.96 17.78
C VAL A 206 14.32 -9.71 17.03
N ALA A 207 14.35 -11.05 17.12
CA ALA A 207 15.32 -11.89 16.41
C ALA A 207 15.23 -11.73 14.88
N PHE A 208 14.02 -11.56 14.35
CA PHE A 208 13.77 -11.36 12.91
C PHE A 208 13.81 -9.88 12.47
N GLY A 209 14.07 -8.94 13.38
CA GLY A 209 14.06 -7.50 13.08
C GLY A 209 12.67 -6.95 12.70
N LEU A 210 11.60 -7.66 13.04
CA LEU A 210 10.22 -7.23 12.81
C LEU A 210 9.84 -6.21 13.88
N ARG A 211 9.52 -4.99 13.44
CA ARG A 211 9.08 -3.92 14.33
C ARG A 211 7.55 -3.87 14.34
N PRO A 212 6.87 -3.82 15.50
CA PRO A 212 5.69 -2.99 15.63
C PRO A 212 6.14 -1.56 15.33
N ARG A 213 5.61 -0.89 14.29
CA ARG A 213 5.89 0.53 14.08
C ARG A 213 5.49 1.27 15.36
N PRO A 214 6.43 1.82 16.16
CA PRO A 214 6.03 2.76 17.18
C PRO A 214 5.49 3.96 16.40
N ARG A 215 4.31 4.48 16.80
CA ARG A 215 3.99 5.89 16.53
C ARG A 215 5.24 6.67 16.94
N ARG A 216 5.91 7.29 15.97
CA ARG A 216 7.14 8.05 16.15
C ARG A 216 6.95 8.93 17.38
N ARG A 217 7.71 8.66 18.45
CA ARG A 217 7.66 9.48 19.66
C ARG A 217 8.08 10.87 19.21
N ARG A 218 7.13 11.80 19.36
CA ARG A 218 7.26 13.25 19.16
C ARG A 218 8.63 13.66 19.72
N ARG A 219 9.56 14.09 18.84
CA ARG A 219 10.66 14.94 19.29
C ARG A 219 9.96 16.20 19.75
N LYS A 220 9.97 16.46 21.06
CA LYS A 220 9.56 17.75 21.59
C LYS A 220 10.60 18.72 21.03
N VAL A 221 10.23 19.39 19.94
CA VAL A 221 10.97 20.57 19.50
C VAL A 221 10.78 21.56 20.64
N THR A 222 11.88 21.91 21.28
CA THR A 222 11.92 23.05 22.19
C THR A 222 11.54 24.26 21.37
N ASP A 223 10.38 24.82 21.70
CA ASP A 223 9.97 26.14 21.25
C ASP A 223 11.03 27.12 21.74
N GLU A 224 11.76 27.72 20.80
CA GLU A 224 12.46 29.01 20.88
C GLU A 224 13.40 29.11 19.67
N GLU A 225 12.83 29.30 18.49
CA GLU A 225 13.47 30.05 17.39
C GLU A 225 12.36 30.48 16.42
N SER A 226 12.46 31.73 15.98
CA SER A 226 11.47 32.57 15.30
C SER A 226 10.66 31.89 14.19
N THR A 227 9.34 32.16 14.19
CA THR A 227 8.35 31.71 13.19
C THR A 227 8.49 32.33 11.80
N GLU A 228 9.57 33.07 11.51
CA GLU A 228 9.79 33.73 10.22
C GLU A 228 10.52 32.85 9.19
N ASP A 229 11.25 31.80 9.61
CA ASP A 229 12.07 30.95 8.72
C ASP A 229 11.51 29.52 8.51
N ALA A 230 10.27 29.24 8.93
CA ALA A 230 9.69 27.91 8.75
C ALA A 230 9.31 27.67 7.27
N PRO A 231 9.74 26.56 6.64
CA PRO A 231 9.43 26.31 5.23
C PRO A 231 7.91 26.26 4.99
N ARG A 232 7.47 26.81 3.88
CA ARG A 232 6.06 26.94 3.51
C ARG A 232 5.70 25.90 2.45
N ALA A 233 4.50 25.34 2.55
CA ALA A 233 3.97 24.43 1.54
C ALA A 233 2.63 24.95 1.01
N ALA A 234 2.38 24.79 -0.29
CA ALA A 234 1.04 24.91 -0.86
C ALA A 234 0.44 23.52 -1.09
N VAL A 235 -0.84 23.36 -0.79
CA VAL A 235 -1.60 22.14 -1.08
C VAL A 235 -2.62 22.46 -2.15
N ILE A 236 -2.35 22.02 -3.38
CA ILE A 236 -3.27 22.10 -4.50
C ILE A 236 -4.14 20.85 -4.49
N VAL A 237 -5.44 21.00 -4.25
CA VAL A 237 -6.36 19.86 -4.05
C VAL A 237 -7.52 19.89 -5.03
N ASN A 238 -7.80 18.75 -5.65
CA ASN A 238 -9.05 18.52 -6.34
C ASN A 238 -10.11 18.00 -5.35
N PRO A 239 -11.08 18.84 -4.93
CA PRO A 239 -11.97 18.53 -3.82
C PRO A 239 -12.92 17.35 -4.12
N ILE A 240 -13.17 17.03 -5.39
CA ILE A 240 -14.05 15.92 -5.80
C ILE A 240 -13.31 14.57 -5.75
N LYS A 241 -11.97 14.59 -5.82
CA LYS A 241 -11.14 13.37 -5.81
C LYS A 241 -10.71 12.95 -4.41
N VAL A 242 -10.65 13.89 -3.48
CA VAL A 242 -10.33 13.61 -2.07
C VAL A 242 -11.64 13.36 -1.31
N GLY A 243 -11.74 12.21 -0.64
CA GLY A 243 -12.95 11.80 0.08
C GLY A 243 -13.31 12.72 1.27
N ASP A 244 -12.82 12.39 2.47
CA ASP A 244 -13.04 13.21 3.65
C ASP A 244 -12.03 14.36 3.70
N ARG A 245 -12.46 15.53 3.22
CA ARG A 245 -11.63 16.75 3.13
C ARG A 245 -11.11 17.21 4.49
N LEU A 246 -11.92 17.18 5.55
CA LEU A 246 -11.51 17.62 6.89
C LEU A 246 -10.51 16.64 7.51
N ALA A 247 -10.68 15.34 7.28
CA ALA A 247 -9.67 14.37 7.68
C ALA A 247 -8.36 14.55 6.90
N PHE A 248 -8.44 14.78 5.59
CA PHE A 248 -7.28 15.03 4.74
C PHE A 248 -6.51 16.28 5.16
N GLN A 249 -7.20 17.40 5.37
CA GLN A 249 -6.57 18.65 5.84
C GLN A 249 -5.86 18.47 7.18
N ARG A 250 -6.50 17.80 8.14
CA ARG A 250 -5.89 17.49 9.45
C ARG A 250 -4.67 16.57 9.31
N LEU A 251 -4.74 15.59 8.42
CA LEU A 251 -3.62 14.68 8.15
C LEU A 251 -2.42 15.44 7.58
N VAL A 252 -2.63 16.24 6.53
CA VAL A 252 -1.59 17.01 5.85
C VAL A 252 -0.98 18.05 6.77
N ARG A 253 -1.81 18.86 7.45
CA ARG A 253 -1.35 19.88 8.41
C ARG A 253 -0.46 19.26 9.49
N LYS A 254 -0.91 18.14 10.07
CA LYS A 254 -0.12 17.41 11.08
C LYS A 254 1.18 16.84 10.51
N ALA A 255 1.16 16.32 9.29
CA ALA A 255 2.36 15.76 8.66
C ALA A 255 3.41 16.83 8.35
N LEU A 256 2.97 18.03 7.96
CA LEU A 256 3.80 19.21 7.71
C LEU A 256 4.34 19.81 9.03
N GLU A 257 3.48 20.00 10.03
CA GLU A 257 3.84 20.51 11.36
C GLU A 257 4.95 19.66 12.02
N VAL A 258 4.83 18.33 11.95
CA VAL A 258 5.85 17.40 12.48
C VAL A 258 7.23 17.55 11.78
N ARG A 259 7.25 18.15 10.59
CA ARG A 259 8.44 18.39 9.77
C ARG A 259 8.90 19.84 9.80
N GLY A 260 8.30 20.67 10.66
CA GLY A 260 8.69 22.07 10.85
C GLY A 260 8.16 23.02 9.78
N PHE A 261 7.21 22.58 8.94
CA PHE A 261 6.57 23.48 7.99
C PHE A 261 5.57 24.39 8.69
N ALA A 262 5.45 25.62 8.19
CA ALA A 262 4.37 26.54 8.55
C ALA A 262 3.00 25.99 8.11
N ASP A 263 1.92 26.69 8.50
CA ASP A 263 0.58 26.30 8.05
C ASP A 263 0.48 26.36 6.52
N PRO A 264 0.07 25.27 5.83
CA PRO A 264 0.07 25.28 4.38
C PRO A 264 -0.98 26.21 3.78
N VAL A 265 -0.65 26.78 2.63
CA VAL A 265 -1.58 27.51 1.77
C VAL A 265 -2.50 26.49 1.07
N TRP A 266 -3.81 26.57 1.30
CA TRP A 266 -4.79 25.67 0.69
C TRP A 266 -5.34 26.26 -0.60
N LEU A 267 -5.17 25.54 -1.71
CA LEU A 267 -5.54 25.99 -3.05
C LEU A 267 -6.40 24.92 -3.72
N GLU A 268 -7.66 25.23 -3.98
CA GLU A 268 -8.61 24.23 -4.50
C GLU A 268 -8.83 24.38 -5.99
N THR A 269 -8.86 23.26 -6.71
CA THR A 269 -9.20 23.26 -8.12
C THR A 269 -10.68 23.47 -8.35
N THR A 270 -11.03 24.05 -9.49
CA THR A 270 -12.41 24.21 -9.94
C THR A 270 -12.69 23.26 -11.11
N GLU A 271 -13.92 23.26 -11.61
CA GLU A 271 -14.27 22.50 -12.82
C GLU A 271 -13.60 23.09 -14.06
N ASP A 272 -13.51 24.42 -14.14
CA ASP A 272 -12.94 25.16 -15.27
C ASP A 272 -11.40 25.27 -15.22
N ASP A 273 -10.80 25.09 -14.04
CA ASP A 273 -9.35 25.12 -13.86
C ASP A 273 -8.85 23.93 -13.04
N ALA A 274 -8.19 23.01 -13.74
CA ALA A 274 -7.65 21.78 -13.17
C ALA A 274 -6.43 21.99 -12.26
N GLY A 275 -5.90 23.22 -12.13
CA GLY A 275 -4.83 23.56 -11.18
C GLY A 275 -3.84 24.63 -11.64
N HIS A 276 -4.05 25.28 -12.79
CA HIS A 276 -3.12 26.27 -13.36
C HIS A 276 -3.06 27.53 -12.50
N ALA A 277 -4.20 28.18 -12.21
CA ALA A 277 -4.22 29.36 -11.34
C ALA A 277 -3.71 29.04 -9.92
N MET A 278 -3.95 27.82 -9.45
CA MET A 278 -3.51 27.34 -8.14
C MET A 278 -1.98 27.16 -8.12
N ALA A 279 -1.39 26.60 -9.18
CA ALA A 279 0.06 26.50 -9.31
C ALA A 279 0.72 27.88 -9.41
N LYS A 280 0.12 28.80 -10.18
CA LYS A 280 0.56 30.21 -10.24
C LYS A 280 0.57 30.86 -8.87
N ARG A 281 -0.55 30.77 -8.15
CA ARG A 281 -0.65 31.32 -6.79
C ARG A 281 0.35 30.70 -5.82
N ALA A 282 0.63 29.40 -5.92
CA ALA A 282 1.65 28.76 -5.09
C ALA A 282 3.04 29.36 -5.33
N VAL A 283 3.40 29.68 -6.58
CA VAL A 283 4.65 30.37 -6.92
C VAL A 283 4.67 31.81 -6.41
N GLU A 284 3.56 32.56 -6.58
CA GLU A 284 3.42 33.94 -6.07
C GLU A 284 3.51 34.02 -4.54
N GLU A 285 3.09 32.96 -3.85
CA GLU A 285 3.21 32.81 -2.40
C GLU A 285 4.62 32.37 -1.95
N GLU A 286 5.56 32.19 -2.88
CA GLU A 286 6.97 31.84 -2.60
C GLU A 286 7.12 30.60 -1.69
N VAL A 287 6.33 29.55 -1.97
CA VAL A 287 6.38 28.32 -1.17
C VAL A 287 7.60 27.46 -1.52
N ASP A 288 8.11 26.72 -0.54
CA ASP A 288 9.22 25.78 -0.70
C ASP A 288 8.80 24.41 -1.26
N LEU A 289 7.50 24.11 -1.23
CA LEU A 289 6.95 22.81 -1.64
C LEU A 289 5.52 22.95 -2.15
N VAL A 290 5.22 22.33 -3.29
CA VAL A 290 3.84 22.15 -3.76
C VAL A 290 3.41 20.69 -3.59
N LEU A 291 2.37 20.46 -2.80
CA LEU A 291 1.68 19.17 -2.72
C LEU A 291 0.46 19.18 -3.63
N VAL A 292 0.40 18.29 -4.62
CA VAL A 292 -0.74 18.15 -5.54
C VAL A 292 -1.56 16.89 -5.22
N ALA A 293 -2.79 17.08 -4.75
CA ALA A 293 -3.73 16.03 -4.40
C ALA A 293 -4.87 15.94 -5.41
N GLY A 294 -4.72 15.07 -6.41
CA GLY A 294 -5.66 14.99 -7.53
C GLY A 294 -5.52 13.73 -8.37
N GLY A 295 -6.25 13.71 -9.49
CA GLY A 295 -6.07 12.72 -10.54
C GLY A 295 -5.07 13.18 -11.61
N ASP A 296 -4.89 12.36 -12.65
CA ASP A 296 -3.87 12.58 -13.69
C ASP A 296 -3.97 13.97 -14.35
N GLY A 297 -5.18 14.46 -14.68
CA GLY A 297 -5.36 15.79 -15.25
C GLY A 297 -4.91 16.95 -14.34
N THR A 298 -5.27 16.91 -13.04
CA THR A 298 -4.81 17.91 -12.06
C THR A 298 -3.30 17.85 -11.89
N VAL A 299 -2.74 16.64 -11.77
CA VAL A 299 -1.29 16.45 -11.63
C VAL A 299 -0.55 16.96 -12.88
N ARG A 300 -1.05 16.68 -14.09
CA ARG A 300 -0.48 17.15 -15.35
C ARG A 300 -0.43 18.67 -15.40
N VAL A 301 -1.56 19.35 -15.16
CA VAL A 301 -1.66 20.81 -15.25
C VAL A 301 -0.73 21.49 -14.23
N VAL A 302 -0.71 20.99 -12.98
CA VAL A 302 0.20 21.52 -11.96
C VAL A 302 1.65 21.26 -12.36
N CYS A 303 2.03 20.04 -12.73
CA CYS A 303 3.41 19.71 -13.12
C CYS A 303 3.89 20.51 -14.33
N ALA A 304 3.01 20.72 -15.32
CA ALA A 304 3.30 21.53 -16.50
C ALA A 304 3.62 22.99 -16.13
N TYR A 305 2.90 23.56 -15.18
CA TYR A 305 3.16 24.91 -14.67
C TYR A 305 4.42 24.98 -13.81
N MET A 306 4.61 23.99 -12.92
CA MET A 306 5.74 23.96 -12.00
C MET A 306 7.09 23.68 -12.69
N GLY A 307 7.07 23.25 -13.96
CA GLY A 307 8.28 23.15 -14.77
C GLY A 307 9.08 24.46 -14.77
N ARG A 308 10.39 24.37 -14.53
CA ARG A 308 11.35 25.49 -14.45
C ARG A 308 11.17 26.48 -13.28
N THR A 309 10.17 26.30 -12.41
CA THR A 309 10.00 27.14 -11.21
C THR A 309 11.06 26.88 -10.14
N GLY A 310 11.67 25.69 -10.15
CA GLY A 310 12.61 25.25 -9.11
C GLY A 310 11.94 24.78 -7.81
N ILE A 311 10.61 24.90 -7.69
CA ILE A 311 9.87 24.45 -6.51
C ILE A 311 9.54 22.94 -6.65
N PRO A 312 9.90 22.09 -5.67
CA PRO A 312 9.59 20.67 -5.71
C PRO A 312 8.08 20.39 -5.63
N VAL A 313 7.63 19.36 -6.36
CA VAL A 313 6.24 18.90 -6.38
C VAL A 313 6.12 17.51 -5.72
N GLY A 314 5.29 17.39 -4.69
CA GLY A 314 4.87 16.13 -4.10
C GLY A 314 3.50 15.68 -4.61
N VAL A 315 3.46 14.53 -5.28
CA VAL A 315 2.21 13.99 -5.84
C VAL A 315 1.48 13.13 -4.79
N ILE A 316 0.24 13.51 -4.46
CA ILE A 316 -0.67 12.75 -3.60
C ILE A 316 -1.76 12.13 -4.51
N PRO A 317 -1.69 10.82 -4.79
CA PRO A 317 -2.54 10.17 -5.78
C PRO A 317 -3.97 10.01 -5.27
N ALA A 318 -4.89 10.84 -5.77
CA ALA A 318 -6.32 10.80 -5.45
C ALA A 318 -7.19 10.37 -6.64
N GLY A 319 -6.60 10.14 -7.82
CA GLY A 319 -7.30 9.68 -9.02
C GLY A 319 -7.38 8.17 -9.18
N THR A 320 -7.98 7.74 -10.30
CA THR A 320 -8.06 6.32 -10.67
C THR A 320 -6.77 5.81 -11.32
N GLY A 321 -6.18 6.61 -12.22
CA GLY A 321 -4.98 6.24 -12.97
C GLY A 321 -3.70 6.41 -12.17
N ASN A 322 -3.42 7.66 -11.75
CA ASN A 322 -2.24 8.05 -10.97
C ASN A 322 -0.94 7.64 -11.68
N LEU A 323 -0.86 7.87 -12.98
CA LEU A 323 0.19 7.39 -13.87
C LEU A 323 1.57 7.91 -13.47
N LEU A 324 1.69 9.21 -13.17
CA LEU A 324 2.95 9.80 -12.73
C LEU A 324 3.41 9.16 -11.40
N ALA A 325 2.51 9.07 -10.42
CA ALA A 325 2.81 8.45 -9.12
C ALA A 325 3.29 7.00 -9.27
N ARG A 326 2.65 6.19 -10.12
CA ARG A 326 3.07 4.79 -10.39
C ARG A 326 4.47 4.71 -10.98
N ASN A 327 4.77 5.54 -11.97
CA ASN A 327 6.06 5.53 -12.65
C ASN A 327 7.19 6.04 -11.75
N LEU A 328 6.88 6.94 -10.81
CA LEU A 328 7.83 7.43 -9.80
C LEU A 328 7.92 6.53 -8.55
N GLY A 329 7.15 5.43 -8.49
CA GLY A 329 7.14 4.52 -7.35
C GLY A 329 6.46 5.07 -6.09
N ILE A 330 5.70 6.16 -6.21
CA ILE A 330 4.92 6.75 -5.12
C ILE A 330 3.79 5.78 -4.74
N PRO A 331 3.60 5.45 -3.45
CA PRO A 331 2.47 4.64 -2.99
C PRO A 331 1.13 5.22 -3.44
N LEU A 332 0.14 4.37 -3.72
CA LEU A 332 -1.18 4.82 -4.18
C LEU A 332 -2.18 5.05 -3.04
N ASP A 333 -1.81 4.65 -1.82
CA ASP A 333 -2.56 5.01 -0.62
C ASP A 333 -2.16 6.44 -0.23
N LEU A 334 -3.18 7.26 0.06
CA LEU A 334 -3.00 8.70 0.28
C LEU A 334 -2.06 9.00 1.46
N ASP A 335 -2.20 8.28 2.57
CA ASP A 335 -1.39 8.50 3.77
C ASP A 335 0.07 8.05 3.53
N GLU A 336 0.24 6.89 2.86
CA GLU A 336 1.57 6.39 2.50
C GLU A 336 2.26 7.31 1.48
N ALA A 337 1.53 7.86 0.51
CA ALA A 337 2.05 8.80 -0.47
C ALA A 337 2.54 10.08 0.20
N LEU A 338 1.71 10.67 1.06
CA LEU A 338 2.04 11.90 1.80
C LEU A 338 3.34 11.73 2.60
N GLU A 339 3.46 10.66 3.37
CA GLU A 339 4.68 10.38 4.13
C GLU A 339 5.88 10.14 3.20
N ALA A 340 5.68 9.42 2.09
CA ALA A 340 6.76 9.10 1.15
C ALA A 340 7.28 10.32 0.38
N VAL A 341 6.42 11.27 0.00
CA VAL A 341 6.84 12.51 -0.67
C VAL A 341 7.47 13.49 0.32
N LEU A 342 6.93 13.62 1.53
CA LEU A 342 7.49 14.52 2.54
C LEU A 342 8.86 14.03 3.04
N ASP A 343 9.02 12.75 3.34
CA ASP A 343 10.31 12.17 3.78
C ASP A 343 11.23 11.77 2.62
N GLY A 344 10.78 12.00 1.38
CA GLY A 344 11.42 11.59 0.14
C GLY A 344 12.71 12.35 -0.17
N ARG A 345 13.12 12.24 -1.44
CA ARG A 345 14.21 13.02 -2.02
C ARG A 345 13.72 13.72 -3.27
N ASP A 346 14.41 14.80 -3.64
CA ASP A 346 14.16 15.48 -4.90
C ASP A 346 14.75 14.65 -6.04
N ARG A 347 13.98 14.52 -7.10
CA ARG A 347 14.42 14.00 -8.39
C ARG A 347 14.01 15.00 -9.45
N ARG A 348 14.97 15.39 -10.29
CA ARG A 348 14.67 16.12 -11.52
C ARG A 348 14.15 15.15 -12.55
N ILE A 349 13.03 15.48 -13.16
CA ILE A 349 12.45 14.72 -14.26
C ILE A 349 12.19 15.66 -15.44
N ASP A 350 12.20 15.05 -16.61
CA ASP A 350 11.96 15.70 -17.88
C ASP A 350 10.46 16.00 -18.00
N LEU A 351 10.15 17.13 -18.63
CA LEU A 351 8.82 17.39 -19.17
C LEU A 351 8.90 17.33 -20.69
N VAL A 352 7.79 17.01 -21.33
CA VAL A 352 7.69 17.04 -22.79
C VAL A 352 6.78 18.20 -23.17
N GLU A 353 7.35 19.21 -23.81
CA GLU A 353 6.61 20.30 -24.44
C GLU A 353 5.93 19.79 -25.71
N VAL A 354 4.66 20.14 -25.89
CA VAL A 354 3.83 19.71 -27.03
C VAL A 354 3.09 20.89 -27.62
N PHE A 355 3.08 20.96 -28.95
CA PHE A 355 2.35 21.96 -29.73
C PHE A 355 1.89 21.38 -31.07
N GLY A 356 0.96 22.06 -31.73
CA GLY A 356 0.43 21.66 -33.03
C GLY A 356 -0.83 22.41 -33.44
N ASP A 357 -1.49 21.93 -34.48
CA ASP A 357 -2.66 22.54 -35.10
C ASP A 357 -3.79 22.68 -34.07
N GLY A 358 -4.22 23.92 -33.81
CA GLY A 358 -5.28 24.20 -32.85
C GLY A 358 -4.96 23.77 -31.41
N LEU A 359 -3.67 23.59 -31.08
CA LEU A 359 -3.20 23.21 -29.76
C LEU A 359 -2.25 24.29 -29.22
N ASP A 360 -2.66 24.96 -28.14
CA ASP A 360 -1.76 25.83 -27.39
C ASP A 360 -0.57 25.02 -26.84
N THR A 361 0.61 25.63 -26.87
CA THR A 361 1.82 25.00 -26.33
C THR A 361 1.62 24.62 -24.87
N THR A 362 1.81 23.35 -24.56
CA THR A 362 1.62 22.81 -23.22
C THR A 362 2.67 21.76 -22.91
N ARG A 363 2.66 21.20 -21.69
CA ARG A 363 3.62 20.19 -21.24
C ARG A 363 2.91 18.98 -20.66
N PHE A 364 3.52 17.82 -20.77
CA PHE A 364 3.10 16.62 -20.06
C PHE A 364 4.29 15.91 -19.40
N ALA A 365 4.02 15.13 -18.37
CA ALA A 365 5.04 14.37 -17.64
C ALA A 365 4.95 12.86 -17.89
N VAL A 366 3.81 12.36 -18.41
CA VAL A 366 3.56 10.93 -18.61
C VAL A 366 3.59 10.54 -20.09
N MET A 367 2.54 10.84 -20.86
CA MET A 367 2.42 10.46 -22.26
C MET A 367 1.37 11.26 -23.05
N ALA A 368 1.65 11.45 -24.33
CA ALA A 368 0.71 11.92 -25.35
C ALA A 368 0.35 10.77 -26.32
N GLY A 369 -0.83 10.85 -26.92
CA GLY A 369 -1.32 9.85 -27.86
C GLY A 369 -1.98 10.46 -29.08
N LEU A 370 -1.82 9.81 -30.23
CA LEU A 370 -2.46 10.14 -31.51
C LEU A 370 -3.10 8.89 -32.11
N GLY A 371 -4.40 8.94 -32.39
CA GLY A 371 -5.17 7.83 -32.98
C GLY A 371 -6.02 7.04 -31.98
N LEU A 372 -6.03 5.70 -32.08
CA LEU A 372 -6.94 4.80 -31.33
C LEU A 372 -6.98 5.07 -29.81
N ASP A 373 -5.86 5.44 -29.19
CA ASP A 373 -5.79 5.69 -27.75
C ASP A 373 -6.61 6.93 -27.32
N ALA A 374 -6.68 7.95 -28.19
CA ALA A 374 -7.53 9.12 -27.99
C ALA A 374 -9.02 8.80 -28.24
N ALA A 375 -9.33 7.90 -29.18
CA ALA A 375 -10.70 7.43 -29.44
C ALA A 375 -11.24 6.50 -28.33
N ILE A 376 -10.37 5.71 -27.68
CA ILE A 376 -10.75 4.86 -26.53
C ILE A 376 -11.16 5.70 -25.32
N ILE A 377 -10.55 6.88 -25.15
CA ILE A 377 -10.79 7.77 -24.01
C ILE A 377 -11.98 8.72 -24.24
N SER A 378 -12.24 9.11 -25.49
CA SER A 378 -13.41 9.95 -25.83
C SER A 378 -14.75 9.21 -25.69
N ASP A 379 -14.77 7.88 -25.82
CA ASP A 379 -16.01 7.09 -25.97
C ASP A 379 -16.42 6.29 -24.72
N ALA A 380 -15.83 6.60 -23.56
CA ALA A 380 -16.18 5.95 -22.29
C ALA A 380 -17.41 6.63 -21.64
N PRO A 381 -18.57 5.96 -21.49
CA PRO A 381 -19.74 6.56 -20.85
C PRO A 381 -19.42 7.00 -19.41
N PRO A 382 -19.83 8.20 -18.98
CA PRO A 382 -19.59 8.70 -17.62
C PRO A 382 -20.08 7.71 -16.54
N GLN A 383 -21.15 6.95 -16.81
CA GLN A 383 -21.71 5.96 -15.90
C GLN A 383 -20.82 4.71 -15.71
N LEU A 384 -20.00 4.33 -16.70
CA LEU A 384 -19.09 3.17 -16.60
C LEU A 384 -17.82 3.47 -15.77
N LYS A 385 -17.44 4.75 -15.64
CA LYS A 385 -16.28 5.19 -14.83
C LYS A 385 -16.45 4.96 -13.32
N LYS A 386 -17.69 4.80 -12.82
CA LYS A 386 -17.99 4.73 -11.38
C LYS A 386 -18.12 3.31 -10.80
N GLN A 387 -18.37 2.28 -11.60
CA GLN A 387 -18.73 0.95 -11.06
C GLN A 387 -17.81 -0.21 -11.45
N LEU A 388 -16.98 -0.09 -12.49
CA LEU A 388 -16.28 -1.24 -13.07
C LEU A 388 -14.74 -1.14 -13.15
N GLY A 389 -14.13 -0.03 -12.74
CA GLY A 389 -12.66 0.09 -12.71
C GLY A 389 -11.99 -0.41 -14.00
N TRP A 390 -10.88 -1.16 -13.88
CA TRP A 390 -10.08 -1.73 -14.98
C TRP A 390 -10.88 -2.46 -16.09
N THR A 391 -12.06 -3.04 -15.81
CA THR A 391 -12.83 -3.79 -16.82
C THR A 391 -13.52 -2.88 -17.84
N ALA A 392 -13.81 -1.62 -17.49
CA ALA A 392 -14.32 -0.63 -18.45
C ALA A 392 -13.29 -0.35 -19.56
N TYR A 393 -12.00 -0.33 -19.22
CA TYR A 393 -10.91 -0.12 -20.17
C TYR A 393 -10.77 -1.30 -21.15
N LEU A 394 -10.90 -2.54 -20.67
CA LEU A 394 -10.90 -3.75 -21.52
C LEU A 394 -12.05 -3.76 -22.53
N VAL A 395 -13.25 -3.37 -22.10
CA VAL A 395 -14.43 -3.32 -22.98
C VAL A 395 -14.30 -2.21 -24.01
N SER A 396 -13.81 -1.02 -23.64
CA SER A 396 -13.55 0.07 -24.59
C SER A 396 -12.42 -0.24 -25.57
N ALA A 397 -11.35 -0.92 -25.13
CA ALA A 397 -10.28 -1.38 -26.00
C ALA A 397 -10.76 -2.44 -27.02
N ALA A 398 -11.65 -3.34 -26.59
CA ALA A 398 -12.25 -4.35 -27.47
C ALA A 398 -13.24 -3.76 -28.49
N LYS A 399 -14.03 -2.75 -28.10
CA LYS A 399 -14.98 -2.06 -29.01
C LYS A 399 -14.26 -1.25 -30.09
N ASN A 400 -13.14 -0.61 -29.74
CA ASN A 400 -12.41 0.26 -30.65
C ASN A 400 -11.35 -0.47 -31.50
N ILE A 401 -11.22 -1.79 -31.36
CA ILE A 401 -10.21 -2.61 -32.07
C ILE A 401 -10.30 -2.50 -33.62
N ASN A 402 -11.44 -2.05 -34.15
CA ASN A 402 -11.70 -1.83 -35.57
C ASN A 402 -11.38 -0.41 -36.10
N HIS A 403 -10.95 0.54 -35.25
CA HIS A 403 -10.69 1.94 -35.66
C HIS A 403 -9.70 2.03 -36.83
N PRO A 404 -10.00 2.70 -37.95
CA PRO A 404 -9.19 2.65 -39.17
C PRO A 404 -7.73 3.03 -38.93
N SER A 405 -6.84 2.42 -39.71
CA SER A 405 -5.42 2.77 -39.70
C SER A 405 -5.18 4.04 -40.49
N VAL A 406 -4.34 4.92 -39.95
CA VAL A 406 -4.01 6.24 -40.50
C VAL A 406 -2.57 6.23 -41.00
N ARG A 407 -2.32 6.90 -42.12
CA ARG A 407 -0.94 7.16 -42.58
C ARG A 407 -0.37 8.32 -41.79
N VAL A 408 0.79 8.12 -41.21
CA VAL A 408 1.55 9.12 -40.45
C VAL A 408 2.95 9.24 -41.04
N ARG A 409 3.44 10.48 -41.14
CA ARG A 409 4.84 10.83 -41.34
C ARG A 409 5.40 11.19 -39.98
N ILE A 410 6.50 10.54 -39.58
CA ILE A 410 7.15 10.76 -38.28
C ILE A 410 8.57 11.20 -38.54
N THR A 411 8.96 12.34 -37.99
CA THR A 411 10.34 12.84 -37.98
C THR A 411 10.87 12.69 -36.54
N LEU A 412 12.06 12.14 -36.39
CA LEU A 412 12.69 11.89 -35.10
C LEU A 412 14.07 12.54 -35.10
N ASP A 413 14.22 13.64 -34.37
CA ASP A 413 15.41 14.51 -34.42
C ASP A 413 15.69 14.95 -35.87
N ASP A 414 16.97 15.00 -36.28
CA ASP A 414 17.40 15.34 -37.64
C ASP A 414 17.34 14.15 -38.62
N ARG A 415 16.66 13.06 -38.27
CA ARG A 415 16.58 11.87 -39.13
C ARG A 415 15.58 12.06 -40.27
N PRO A 416 15.80 11.41 -41.43
CA PRO A 416 14.82 11.40 -42.52
C PRO A 416 13.43 10.93 -42.04
N PRO A 417 12.34 11.59 -42.46
CA PRO A 417 10.99 11.21 -42.06
C PRO A 417 10.65 9.77 -42.45
N ILE A 418 10.00 9.03 -41.54
CA ILE A 418 9.49 7.69 -41.79
C ILE A 418 7.97 7.74 -41.99
N GLU A 419 7.51 7.12 -43.07
CA GLU A 419 6.07 6.93 -43.31
C GLU A 419 5.61 5.57 -42.79
N ARG A 420 4.51 5.56 -42.03
CA ARG A 420 3.89 4.35 -41.49
C ARG A 420 2.38 4.41 -41.56
N ARG A 421 1.76 3.24 -41.64
CA ARG A 421 0.31 3.08 -41.48
C ARG A 421 0.04 2.46 -40.11
N VAL A 422 -0.45 3.27 -39.18
CA VAL A 422 -0.56 2.94 -37.75
C VAL A 422 -2.02 2.96 -37.30
N ARG A 423 -2.34 2.27 -36.21
CA ARG A 423 -3.62 2.43 -35.49
C ARG A 423 -3.50 3.51 -34.42
N THR A 424 -2.35 3.59 -33.77
CA THR A 424 -2.04 4.66 -32.81
C THR A 424 -0.54 4.87 -32.71
N VAL A 425 -0.17 6.10 -32.39
CA VAL A 425 1.17 6.50 -31.94
C VAL A 425 1.07 6.94 -30.50
N VAL A 426 1.98 6.48 -29.65
CA VAL A 426 2.11 6.97 -28.27
C VAL A 426 3.51 7.53 -28.11
N VAL A 427 3.58 8.70 -27.50
CA VAL A 427 4.79 9.46 -27.21
C VAL A 427 4.85 9.59 -25.69
N GLY A 428 5.84 9.00 -25.03
CA GLY A 428 5.88 8.88 -23.57
C GLY A 428 7.21 9.31 -22.98
N ASN A 429 7.13 9.92 -21.81
CA ASN A 429 8.27 10.20 -20.92
C ASN A 429 8.43 9.09 -19.86
N VAL A 430 7.35 8.32 -19.62
CA VAL A 430 7.35 7.22 -18.65
C VAL A 430 6.78 5.93 -19.24
N GLY A 431 7.16 4.81 -18.63
CA GLY A 431 6.98 3.49 -19.23
C GLY A 431 5.69 2.74 -18.94
N MET A 432 5.07 3.03 -17.81
CA MET A 432 4.01 2.20 -17.23
C MET A 432 2.63 2.86 -17.36
N LEU A 433 1.68 2.11 -17.91
CA LEU A 433 0.27 2.46 -17.91
C LEU A 433 -0.43 2.02 -16.61
N GLN A 434 -1.74 2.26 -16.55
CA GLN A 434 -2.62 1.69 -15.53
C GLN A 434 -2.48 0.15 -15.50
N ALA A 435 -2.77 -0.44 -14.33
CA ALA A 435 -2.57 -1.88 -14.07
C ALA A 435 -1.12 -2.40 -14.22
N ASN A 436 -0.12 -1.51 -14.17
CA ASN A 436 1.30 -1.83 -14.28
C ASN A 436 1.69 -2.47 -15.61
N ILE A 437 1.04 -2.05 -16.70
CA ILE A 437 1.36 -2.53 -18.05
C ILE A 437 2.57 -1.75 -18.58
N PRO A 438 3.68 -2.42 -18.95
CA PRO A 438 4.91 -1.77 -19.39
C PRO A 438 4.89 -1.52 -20.90
N LEU A 439 4.22 -0.45 -21.33
CA LEU A 439 4.11 -0.09 -22.75
C LEU A 439 5.48 0.27 -23.35
N LEU A 440 6.22 1.12 -22.63
CA LEU A 440 7.56 1.60 -22.96
C LEU A 440 8.52 1.10 -21.85
N PRO A 441 8.98 -0.16 -21.90
CA PRO A 441 9.68 -0.80 -20.78
C PRO A 441 11.04 -0.19 -20.46
N ASP A 442 11.63 0.55 -21.41
CA ASP A 442 12.95 1.16 -21.30
C ASP A 442 12.88 2.67 -20.97
N ALA A 443 11.70 3.27 -20.99
CA ALA A 443 11.50 4.70 -20.75
C ALA A 443 11.94 5.13 -19.36
N ARG A 444 12.69 6.23 -19.29
CA ARG A 444 13.15 6.84 -18.05
C ARG A 444 12.75 8.31 -18.04
N PRO A 445 12.19 8.82 -16.93
CA PRO A 445 11.74 10.20 -16.87
C PRO A 445 12.86 11.23 -16.72
N ASP A 446 14.14 10.84 -16.86
CA ASP A 446 15.31 11.66 -16.52
C ASP A 446 16.53 11.36 -17.40
N ASP A 447 16.30 10.84 -18.61
CA ASP A 447 17.37 10.55 -19.57
C ASP A 447 17.42 11.53 -20.74
N GLY A 448 16.56 12.55 -20.75
CA GLY A 448 16.50 13.56 -21.80
C GLY A 448 15.96 13.02 -23.11
N LEU A 449 15.22 11.91 -23.11
CA LEU A 449 14.65 11.31 -24.32
C LEU A 449 13.14 11.12 -24.21
N ILE A 450 12.49 11.11 -25.36
CA ILE A 450 11.09 10.75 -25.53
C ILE A 450 11.01 9.36 -26.15
N ASP A 451 10.27 8.46 -25.54
CA ASP A 451 9.97 7.15 -26.08
C ASP A 451 8.74 7.20 -26.99
N VAL A 452 8.90 6.76 -28.24
CA VAL A 452 7.82 6.70 -29.23
C VAL A 452 7.50 5.24 -29.54
N VAL A 453 6.23 4.87 -29.47
CA VAL A 453 5.75 3.55 -29.90
C VAL A 453 4.66 3.65 -30.95
N LEU A 454 4.87 2.92 -32.05
CA LEU A 454 3.92 2.77 -33.13
C LEU A 454 3.20 1.43 -32.98
N ILE A 455 1.87 1.47 -32.90
CA ILE A 455 1.04 0.28 -32.81
C ILE A 455 0.31 0.13 -34.14
N ALA A 456 0.66 -0.90 -34.92
CA ALA A 456 0.21 -1.08 -36.30
C ALA A 456 -0.37 -2.48 -36.64
N PRO A 457 -1.26 -3.08 -35.84
CA PRO A 457 -1.90 -4.33 -36.23
C PRO A 457 -2.80 -4.13 -37.46
N ARG A 458 -2.56 -4.93 -38.49
CA ARG A 458 -3.34 -4.93 -39.75
C ARG A 458 -4.64 -5.73 -39.61
N ARG A 459 -4.66 -6.77 -38.76
CA ARG A 459 -5.80 -7.68 -38.56
C ARG A 459 -6.14 -7.84 -37.07
N VAL A 460 -7.41 -8.10 -36.77
CA VAL A 460 -7.89 -8.32 -35.39
C VAL A 460 -7.15 -9.49 -34.71
N THR A 461 -6.77 -10.52 -35.48
CA THR A 461 -6.02 -11.69 -35.02
C THR A 461 -4.60 -11.39 -34.50
N GLN A 462 -4.06 -10.20 -34.77
CA GLN A 462 -2.71 -9.80 -34.31
C GLN A 462 -2.72 -9.19 -32.91
N TRP A 463 -3.88 -8.76 -32.40
CA TRP A 463 -3.99 -8.12 -31.08
C TRP A 463 -3.60 -9.01 -29.90
N PRO A 464 -4.00 -10.29 -29.81
CA PRO A 464 -3.59 -11.14 -28.68
C PRO A 464 -2.07 -11.29 -28.58
N ARG A 465 -1.38 -11.40 -29.73
CA ARG A 465 0.09 -11.47 -29.77
C ARG A 465 0.73 -10.16 -29.32
N LEU A 466 0.18 -9.02 -29.73
CA LEU A 466 0.63 -7.69 -29.29
C LEU A 466 0.50 -7.55 -27.76
N ILE A 467 -0.67 -7.87 -27.21
CA ILE A 467 -0.95 -7.80 -25.76
C ILE A 467 0.03 -8.69 -24.99
N LEU A 468 0.22 -9.94 -25.42
CA LEU A 468 1.14 -10.86 -24.78
C LEU A 468 2.57 -10.32 -24.75
N ARG A 469 3.03 -9.65 -25.82
CA ARG A 469 4.37 -9.05 -25.87
C ARG A 469 4.54 -7.87 -24.93
N VAL A 470 3.54 -6.99 -24.86
CA VAL A 470 3.56 -5.86 -23.93
C VAL A 470 3.61 -6.38 -22.50
N VAL A 471 2.75 -7.33 -22.13
CA VAL A 471 2.76 -7.95 -20.79
C VAL A 471 4.08 -8.66 -20.50
N ALA A 472 4.66 -9.35 -21.48
CA ALA A 472 5.94 -10.05 -21.36
C ALA A 472 7.17 -9.12 -21.43
N ARG A 473 7.00 -7.80 -21.53
CA ARG A 473 8.11 -6.80 -21.61
C ARG A 473 9.09 -7.08 -22.75
N GLN A 474 8.61 -7.62 -23.86
CA GLN A 474 9.48 -7.95 -24.99
C GLN A 474 10.00 -6.67 -25.65
N LYS A 475 11.33 -6.59 -25.78
CA LYS A 475 12.04 -5.44 -26.36
C LYS A 475 12.11 -5.45 -27.88
N LYS A 476 11.91 -6.60 -28.53
CA LYS A 476 12.01 -6.71 -29.99
C LYS A 476 10.94 -5.86 -30.69
N SER A 477 11.40 -4.92 -31.51
CA SER A 477 10.57 -4.21 -32.49
C SER A 477 10.23 -5.15 -33.66
N ASP A 478 9.00 -5.10 -34.15
CA ASP A 478 8.59 -5.77 -35.39
C ASP A 478 7.45 -5.03 -36.10
N LEU A 479 6.93 -5.60 -37.18
CA LEU A 479 5.91 -4.99 -38.06
C LEU A 479 4.62 -4.53 -37.37
N TYR A 480 4.36 -4.90 -36.11
CA TYR A 480 3.14 -4.52 -35.37
C TYR A 480 3.40 -3.57 -34.20
N LEU A 481 4.65 -3.47 -33.76
CA LEU A 481 5.09 -2.70 -32.60
C LEU A 481 6.52 -2.19 -32.84
N GLU A 482 6.65 -0.97 -33.33
CA GLU A 482 7.94 -0.29 -33.52
C GLU A 482 8.18 0.67 -32.35
N ARG A 483 9.39 0.69 -31.79
CA ARG A 483 9.79 1.61 -30.72
C ARG A 483 10.99 2.43 -31.16
N PHE A 484 10.97 3.71 -30.80
CA PHE A 484 12.03 4.67 -31.07
C PHE A 484 12.25 5.54 -29.85
N THR A 485 13.40 6.19 -29.80
CA THR A 485 13.71 7.27 -28.87
C THR A 485 14.22 8.49 -29.65
N ALA A 486 13.92 9.69 -29.17
CA ALA A 486 14.30 10.97 -29.78
C ALA A 486 14.19 12.11 -28.76
N GLU A 487 14.90 13.21 -28.97
CA GLU A 487 14.74 14.47 -28.21
C GLU A 487 13.62 15.33 -28.81
N HIS A 488 13.44 15.26 -30.13
CA HIS A 488 12.43 15.97 -30.89
C HIS A 488 11.62 15.00 -31.77
N VAL A 489 10.29 15.05 -31.68
CA VAL A 489 9.38 14.16 -32.39
C VAL A 489 8.31 14.98 -33.10
N GLU A 490 8.28 14.95 -34.42
CA GLU A 490 7.21 15.54 -35.23
C GLU A 490 6.36 14.41 -35.82
N ILE A 491 5.05 14.42 -35.58
CA ILE A 491 4.12 13.44 -36.16
C ILE A 491 3.07 14.19 -36.96
N VAL A 492 2.94 13.86 -38.26
CA VAL A 492 1.93 14.44 -39.16
C VAL A 492 1.07 13.33 -39.76
N ALA A 493 -0.22 13.38 -39.46
CA ALA A 493 -1.24 12.49 -40.00
C ALA A 493 -1.79 12.98 -41.35
N ALA A 494 -2.11 12.03 -42.22
CA ALA A 494 -2.71 12.31 -43.52
C ALA A 494 -4.13 12.90 -43.43
N VAL A 495 -4.81 12.71 -42.30
CA VAL A 495 -6.17 13.20 -42.01
C VAL A 495 -6.23 13.68 -40.56
N ASP A 496 -7.27 14.43 -40.21
CA ASP A 496 -7.53 14.80 -38.82
C ASP A 496 -7.76 13.56 -37.96
N VAL A 497 -7.07 13.52 -36.82
CA VAL A 497 -7.12 12.42 -35.87
C VAL A 497 -7.30 12.95 -34.46
N GLN A 498 -7.93 12.15 -33.60
CA GLN A 498 -8.01 12.47 -32.19
C GLN A 498 -6.62 12.42 -31.54
N ARG A 499 -6.37 13.40 -30.65
CA ARG A 499 -5.12 13.57 -29.90
C ARG A 499 -5.41 13.67 -28.40
N GLN A 500 -4.45 13.26 -27.57
CA GLN A 500 -4.58 13.32 -26.11
C GLN A 500 -3.26 13.61 -25.40
N LEU A 501 -3.36 14.14 -24.17
CA LEU A 501 -2.26 14.38 -23.23
C LEU A 501 -2.62 13.83 -21.83
N ASP A 502 -1.83 12.91 -21.30
CA ASP A 502 -2.04 12.18 -20.03
C ASP A 502 -3.48 11.69 -19.79
N GLY A 503 -4.18 11.34 -20.87
CA GLY A 503 -5.56 10.86 -20.85
C GLY A 503 -6.66 11.92 -20.96
N ASP A 504 -6.31 13.19 -21.21
CA ASP A 504 -7.25 14.24 -21.55
C ASP A 504 -7.19 14.56 -23.05
N GLY A 505 -8.35 14.64 -23.71
CA GLY A 505 -8.44 14.92 -25.14
C GLY A 505 -8.15 16.39 -25.47
N ILE A 506 -7.35 16.63 -26.51
CA ILE A 506 -6.94 17.99 -26.94
C ILE A 506 -7.53 18.38 -28.30
N GLY A 507 -8.64 17.74 -28.67
CA GLY A 507 -9.31 17.94 -29.95
C GLY A 507 -8.58 17.30 -31.16
N PRO A 508 -9.29 17.18 -32.29
CA PRO A 508 -8.72 16.62 -33.50
C PRO A 508 -7.69 17.56 -34.13
N GLY A 509 -6.72 17.00 -34.83
CA GLY A 509 -5.77 17.75 -35.66
C GLY A 509 -4.87 16.82 -36.45
N ARG A 510 -4.00 17.40 -37.28
CA ARG A 510 -3.14 16.62 -38.18
C ARG A 510 -1.72 16.48 -37.67
N ASN A 511 -1.19 17.48 -36.97
CA ASN A 511 0.14 17.40 -36.42
C ASN A 511 0.14 17.38 -34.87
N ILE A 512 1.23 16.83 -34.35
CA ILE A 512 1.66 16.97 -32.96
C ILE A 512 3.17 16.93 -32.96
N THR A 513 3.78 17.96 -32.40
CA THR A 513 5.23 18.04 -32.19
C THR A 513 5.50 17.96 -30.70
N ALA A 514 6.46 17.12 -30.32
CA ALA A 514 6.86 16.90 -28.95
C ALA A 514 8.37 17.12 -28.81
N GLN A 515 8.77 17.90 -27.80
CA GLN A 515 10.17 18.21 -27.52
C GLN A 515 10.45 18.02 -26.03
N VAL A 516 11.55 17.33 -25.72
CA VAL A 516 11.96 17.09 -24.34
C VAL A 516 12.55 18.37 -23.73
N GLU A 517 12.21 18.62 -22.47
CA GLU A 517 12.82 19.64 -21.63
C GLU A 517 13.51 18.93 -20.46
N PRO A 518 14.83 18.67 -20.55
CA PRO A 518 15.52 17.82 -19.58
C PRO A 518 15.55 18.40 -18.17
N GLY A 519 15.15 17.60 -17.19
CA GLY A 519 15.29 17.87 -15.75
C GLY A 519 14.60 19.14 -15.24
N VAL A 520 13.61 19.67 -15.96
CA VAL A 520 12.97 20.96 -15.64
C VAL A 520 11.98 20.88 -14.48
N LEU A 521 11.45 19.71 -14.16
CA LEU A 521 10.51 19.52 -13.05
C LEU A 521 11.19 18.81 -11.89
N ILE A 522 11.10 19.40 -10.69
CA ILE A 522 11.57 18.75 -9.47
C ILE A 522 10.38 18.04 -8.81
N VAL A 523 10.48 16.74 -8.61
CA VAL A 523 9.46 15.92 -7.94
C VAL A 523 10.00 15.27 -6.67
N ARG A 524 9.17 15.21 -5.64
CA ARG A 524 9.43 14.44 -4.42
C ARG A 524 9.12 12.98 -4.65
N VAL A 525 10.14 12.13 -4.56
CA VAL A 525 10.00 10.68 -4.74
C VAL A 525 10.43 9.91 -3.48
N PRO A 526 9.92 8.69 -3.26
CA PRO A 526 10.33 7.87 -2.11
C PRO A 526 11.84 7.57 -2.13
N LYS A 527 12.42 7.41 -0.95
CA LYS A 527 13.85 7.07 -0.75
C LYS A 527 14.24 5.68 -1.22
#